data_AF-A0A562LB74-F1
#
_entry.id   AF-A0A562LB74-F1
#
_cell.length_a   1.000
_cell.length_b   1.000
_cell.length_c   1.000
_cell.angle_alpha   90.00
_cell.angle_beta   90.00
_cell.angle_gamma   90.00
#
_symmetry.space_group_name_H-M   'P 1'
#
loop_
_entity.id
_entity.type
_entity.pdbx_description
1 polymer ?
#
loop_
_entity_poly.entity_id
_entity_poly.type
_entity_poly.pdbx_seq_one_letter_code
_entity_poly.pdbx_strand_id
1 'polypeptide(L)'
;MSDNTLAIIAAVVTGDRWLTADACAVYLGMVTPKGEPNRRGFLERIACKPSFPKPLVLGNQKSWKKSEVDQWAEDERRISRAA
;
A
#
# COMPACT_ATOMS: atom_id res chain seq x y z
N MET A 1 21.91 -25.07 -3.69
CA MET A 1 20.75 -24.21 -4.02
C MET A 1 21.11 -23.53 -5.34
N SER A 2 20.40 -23.80 -6.43
CA SER A 2 20.77 -23.27 -7.75
C SER A 2 20.46 -21.77 -7.83
N ASP A 3 21.33 -21.00 -8.52
CA ASP A 3 21.17 -19.55 -8.74
C ASP A 3 19.77 -19.18 -9.25
N ASN A 4 19.16 -20.05 -10.06
CA ASN A 4 17.83 -19.84 -10.60
C ASN A 4 16.73 -19.82 -9.52
N THR A 5 16.86 -20.63 -8.46
CA THR A 5 15.90 -20.62 -7.34
C THR A 5 16.01 -19.34 -6.53
N LEU A 6 17.23 -18.83 -6.32
CA LEU A 6 17.46 -17.54 -5.67
C LEU A 6 16.93 -16.37 -6.52
N ALA A 7 17.12 -16.40 -7.84
CA ALA A 7 16.57 -15.40 -8.76
C ALA A 7 15.03 -15.43 -8.79
N ILE A 8 14.40 -16.61 -8.74
CA ILE A 8 12.95 -16.75 -8.69
C ILE A 8 12.40 -16.28 -7.34
N ILE A 9 13.03 -16.65 -6.22
CA ILE A 9 12.62 -16.17 -4.89
C ILE A 9 12.82 -14.66 -4.79
N ALA A 10 13.95 -14.14 -5.27
CA ALA A 10 14.19 -12.71 -5.37
C ALA A 10 13.11 -12.06 -6.21
N ALA A 11 12.81 -12.55 -7.41
CA ALA A 11 11.73 -12.04 -8.27
C ALA A 11 10.34 -12.06 -7.62
N VAL A 12 10.04 -13.06 -6.77
CA VAL A 12 8.79 -13.16 -6.01
C VAL A 12 8.77 -12.23 -4.79
N VAL A 13 9.91 -12.01 -4.15
CA VAL A 13 10.08 -11.07 -3.03
C VAL A 13 10.14 -9.62 -3.50
N THR A 14 10.80 -9.36 -4.63
CA THR A 14 10.81 -8.09 -5.36
C THR A 14 9.55 -7.87 -6.18
N GLY A 15 8.75 -8.93 -6.38
CA GLY A 15 7.45 -8.89 -7.01
C GLY A 15 6.53 -8.04 -6.15
N ASP A 16 6.50 -6.74 -6.46
CA ASP A 16 5.76 -5.77 -5.69
C ASP A 16 4.29 -6.18 -5.57
N ARG A 17 3.81 -6.25 -4.33
CA ARG A 17 2.49 -6.81 -4.03
C ARG A 17 1.43 -5.74 -4.23
N TRP A 18 0.31 -6.15 -4.84
CA TRP A 18 -0.87 -5.30 -4.95
C TRP A 18 -1.73 -5.42 -3.69
N LEU A 19 -1.91 -4.30 -2.99
CA LEU A 19 -2.72 -4.16 -1.79
C LEU A 19 -4.14 -3.76 -2.16
N THR A 20 -5.13 -4.43 -1.58
CA THR A 20 -6.53 -4.00 -1.62
C THR A 20 -6.74 -2.77 -0.75
N ALA A 21 -7.90 -2.11 -0.84
CA ALA A 21 -8.24 -0.99 0.03
C ALA A 21 -8.16 -1.35 1.54
N ASP A 22 -8.58 -2.54 1.92
CA ASP A 22 -8.51 -3.02 3.31
C ASP A 22 -7.06 -3.27 3.73
N ALA A 23 -6.27 -3.87 2.84
CA ALA A 23 -4.85 -4.10 3.09
C ALA A 23 -4.07 -2.78 3.23
N CYS A 24 -4.34 -1.79 2.38
CA CYS A 24 -3.78 -0.44 2.52
C CYS A 24 -4.19 0.21 3.85
N ALA A 25 -5.46 0.08 4.25
CA ALA A 25 -5.93 0.62 5.52
C ALA A 25 -5.15 0.02 6.70
N VAL A 26 -5.03 -1.30 6.78
CA VAL A 26 -4.24 -1.97 7.83
C VAL A 26 -2.77 -1.56 7.74
N TYR A 27 -2.21 -1.55 6.53
CA TYR A 27 -0.80 -1.25 6.30
C TYR A 27 -0.40 0.16 6.77
N LEU A 28 -1.29 1.13 6.59
CA LEU A 28 -1.11 2.52 7.04
C LEU A 28 -1.59 2.75 8.49
N GLY A 29 -1.92 1.69 9.23
CA GLY A 29 -2.39 1.78 10.62
C GLY A 29 -3.82 2.32 10.78
N MET A 30 -4.60 2.37 9.71
CA MET A 30 -6.00 2.80 9.71
C MET A 30 -6.92 1.62 10.05
N VAL A 31 -7.01 1.31 11.34
CA VAL A 31 -7.93 0.30 11.88
C VAL A 31 -9.03 0.92 12.73
N THR A 32 -10.18 0.28 12.81
CA THR A 32 -11.27 0.66 13.72
C THR A 32 -10.88 0.36 15.17
N PRO A 33 -11.60 0.87 16.18
CA PRO A 33 -11.36 0.51 17.59
C PRO A 33 -11.49 -0.99 17.88
N LYS A 34 -12.15 -1.75 16.99
CA LYS A 34 -12.28 -3.21 17.07
C LYS A 34 -11.13 -3.96 16.38
N GLY A 35 -10.15 -3.25 15.81
CA GLY A 35 -9.02 -3.82 15.08
C GLY A 35 -9.32 -4.20 13.63
N GLU A 36 -10.49 -3.83 13.09
CA GLU A 36 -10.87 -4.14 11.71
C GLU A 36 -10.31 -3.11 10.72
N PRO A 37 -10.05 -3.46 9.45
CA PRO A 37 -9.62 -2.49 8.44
C PRO A 37 -10.62 -1.33 8.28
N ASN A 38 -10.16 -0.09 8.41
CA ASN A 38 -11.00 1.08 8.15
C ASN A 38 -11.01 1.44 6.65
N ARG A 39 -11.64 0.58 5.84
CA ARG A 39 -11.73 0.73 4.37
C ARG A 39 -12.25 2.10 3.93
N ARG A 40 -13.38 2.52 4.51
CA ARG A 40 -14.05 3.77 4.16
C ARG A 40 -13.13 4.96 4.44
N GLY A 41 -12.54 4.99 5.65
CA GLY A 41 -11.60 6.03 6.03
C GLY A 41 -10.38 6.10 5.11
N PHE A 42 -9.83 4.96 4.70
CA PHE A 42 -8.75 4.92 3.73
C PHE A 42 -9.15 5.53 2.38
N LEU A 43 -10.28 5.11 1.82
CA LEU A 43 -10.75 5.59 0.52
C LEU A 43 -11.07 7.09 0.51
N GLU A 44 -11.70 7.59 1.57
CA GLU A 44 -12.18 8.97 1.68
C GLU A 44 -11.11 9.98 2.10
N ARG A 45 -10.06 9.54 2.80
CA ARG A 45 -9.06 10.45 3.41
C ARG A 45 -7.66 10.32 2.84
N ILE A 46 -7.30 9.12 2.36
CA ILE A 46 -5.95 8.81 1.88
C ILE A 46 -5.96 8.61 0.37
N ALA A 47 -6.74 7.64 -0.12
CA ALA A 47 -6.73 7.30 -1.54
C ALA A 47 -7.29 8.41 -2.46
N CYS A 48 -8.01 9.38 -1.90
CA CYS A 48 -8.50 10.55 -2.61
C CYS A 48 -7.46 11.67 -2.75
N LYS A 49 -6.34 11.62 -2.01
CA LYS A 49 -5.31 12.66 -2.05
C LYS A 49 -4.65 12.67 -3.43
N PRO A 50 -4.43 13.84 -4.06
CA PRO A 50 -3.76 13.92 -5.36
C PRO A 50 -2.33 13.35 -5.37
N SER A 51 -1.64 13.40 -4.22
CA SER A 51 -0.28 12.86 -4.05
C SER A 51 -0.23 11.34 -3.82
N PHE A 52 -1.37 10.71 -3.50
CA PHE A 52 -1.40 9.28 -3.22
C PHE A 52 -1.28 8.47 -4.52
N PRO A 53 -0.64 7.28 -4.49
CA PRO A 53 -0.50 6.43 -5.67
C PRO A 53 -1.83 6.13 -6.37
N LYS A 54 -1.81 6.13 -7.70
CA LYS A 54 -3.00 5.83 -8.50
C LYS A 54 -3.32 4.33 -8.40
N PRO A 55 -4.59 3.95 -8.18
CA PRO A 55 -4.96 2.54 -8.13
C PRO A 55 -4.88 1.91 -9.52
N LEU A 56 -4.49 0.64 -9.54
CA LEU A 56 -4.91 -0.28 -10.59
C LEU A 56 -6.37 -0.68 -10.32
N VAL A 57 -7.20 -0.59 -11.36
CA VAL A 57 -8.61 -0.97 -11.30
C VAL A 57 -8.79 -2.29 -12.04
N LEU A 58 -9.18 -3.33 -11.32
CA LEU A 58 -9.50 -4.65 -11.85
C LEU A 58 -10.97 -4.95 -11.59
N GLY A 59 -11.82 -4.72 -12.60
CA GLY A 59 -13.27 -4.77 -12.45
C GLY A 59 -13.77 -3.74 -11.43
N ASN A 60 -14.42 -4.21 -10.37
CA ASN A 60 -14.91 -3.35 -9.28
C ASN A 60 -13.92 -3.18 -8.12
N GLN A 61 -12.70 -3.74 -8.24
CA GLN A 61 -11.70 -3.69 -7.19
C GLN A 61 -10.58 -2.71 -7.55
N LYS A 62 -10.21 -1.89 -6.57
CA LYS A 62 -9.02 -1.02 -6.63
C LYS A 62 -7.89 -1.68 -5.83
N SER A 63 -6.70 -1.68 -6.42
CA SER A 63 -5.49 -2.19 -5.79
C SER A 63 -4.32 -1.21 -5.99
N TRP A 64 -3.41 -1.16 -5.04
CA TRP A 64 -2.24 -0.27 -5.07
C TRP A 64 -0.96 -1.08 -4.91
N LYS A 65 0.09 -0.67 -5.60
CA LYS A 65 1.43 -1.23 -5.41
C LYS A 65 1.94 -0.92 -4.02
N LYS A 66 2.36 -1.95 -3.28
CA LYS A 66 2.86 -1.78 -1.92
C LYS A 66 4.06 -0.82 -1.91
N SER A 67 5.01 -0.95 -2.84
CA SER A 67 6.18 -0.07 -2.86
C SER A 67 5.83 1.40 -3.08
N GLU A 68 4.79 1.69 -3.86
CA GLU A 68 4.34 3.07 -4.07
C GLU A 68 3.66 3.62 -2.81
N VAL A 69 2.87 2.79 -2.11
CA VAL A 69 2.27 3.14 -0.82
C VAL A 69 3.35 3.35 0.26
N ASP A 70 4.40 2.53 0.26
CA ASP A 70 5.57 2.67 1.15
C ASP A 70 6.27 4.00 0.94
N GLN A 71 6.59 4.30 -0.32
CA GLN A 71 7.28 5.52 -0.69
C GLN A 71 6.48 6.75 -0.27
N TRP A 72 5.17 6.76 -0.59
CA TRP A 72 4.28 7.83 -0.19
C TRP A 72 4.22 8.02 1.34
N ALA A 73 4.14 6.91 2.09
CA ALA A 73 4.08 6.97 3.55
C ALA A 73 5.36 7.55 4.16
N GLU A 74 6.52 7.21 3.61
CA GLU A 74 7.80 7.78 4.03
C GLU A 74 7.88 9.28 3.70
N ASP A 75 7.42 9.69 2.52
CA ASP A 75 7.41 11.10 2.12
C ASP A 75 6.48 11.94 3.01
N GLU A 76 5.27 11.45 3.32
CA GLU A 76 4.37 12.12 4.27
C GLU A 76 4.98 12.24 5.66
N ARG A 77 5.71 11.22 6.14
CA ARG A 77 6.44 11.29 7.43
C ARG A 77 7.56 12.31 7.39
N ARG A 78 8.25 12.49 6.25
CA ARG A 78 9.29 13.53 6.12
C ARG A 78 8.66 14.92 6.14
N ILE A 79 7.58 15.13 5.40
CA ILE A 79 6.86 16.41 5.38
C ILE A 79 6.33 16.75 6.77
N SER A 80 5.68 15.80 7.45
CA SER A 80 5.15 16.02 8.81
C SER A 80 6.22 16.28 9.87
N ARG A 81 7.48 15.87 9.65
CA ARG A 81 8.59 16.17 10.56
C ARG A 81 9.25 17.52 10.29
N ALA A 82 9.07 18.05 9.08
CA ALA A 82 9.64 19.33 8.66
C ALA A 82 8.68 20.52 8.86
N ALA A 83 7.38 20.24 9.04
CA ALA A 83 6.35 21.20 9.41
C ALA A 83 6.26 21.40 10.93
#